data_AF-A0A7X0DDZ9-F1
#
_entry.id   AF-A0A7X0DDZ9-F1
#
_cell.length_a   1.000
_cell.length_b   1.000
_cell.length_c   1.000
_cell.angle_alpha   90.00
_cell.angle_beta   90.00
_cell.angle_gamma   90.00
#
_symmetry.space_group_name_H-M   'P 1'
#
loop_
_entity.id
_entity.type
_entity.pdbx_description
1 polymer ?
#
loop_
_entity_poly.entity_id
_entity_poly.type
_entity_poly.pdbx_seq_one_letter_code
_entity_poly.pdbx_strand_id
1 'polypeptide(L)' 'MTPERRKAIFDRVVDRWAQRGFQFESSPIFRASVDDWIEGRISIQELKQRYSEFRRTQSHRGSGLPVAGTEF' A
#
# COMPACT_ATOMS: atom_id res chain seq x y z
N MET A 1 -4.06 -14.47 13.76
CA MET A 1 -3.41 -13.16 14.05
C MET A 1 -4.51 -12.19 14.39
N THR A 2 -4.42 -11.48 15.52
CA THR A 2 -5.46 -10.53 15.97
C THR A 2 -5.39 -9.22 15.17
N PRO A 3 -6.51 -8.48 15.04
CA PRO A 3 -6.53 -7.17 14.39
C PRO A 3 -5.47 -6.21 14.94
N GLU A 4 -5.26 -6.18 16.24
CA GLU A 4 -4.29 -5.33 16.93
C GLU A 4 -2.86 -5.65 16.49
N ARG A 5 -2.55 -6.95 16.31
CA ARG A 5 -1.25 -7.37 15.78
C ARG A 5 -1.08 -6.98 14.32
N ARG A 6 -2.14 -7.07 13.51
CA ARG A 6 -2.12 -6.63 12.10
C ARG A 6 -1.91 -5.12 11.99
N LYS A 7 -2.62 -4.35 12.80
CA LYS A 7 -2.47 -2.89 12.89
C LYS A 7 -1.03 -2.52 13.27
N ALA A 8 -0.46 -3.14 14.30
CA ALA A 8 0.93 -2.89 14.69
C ALA A 8 1.94 -3.23 13.57
N ILE A 9 1.67 -4.24 12.74
CA ILE A 9 2.48 -4.54 11.56
C ILE A 9 2.36 -3.43 10.53
N PHE A 10 1.14 -2.98 10.22
CA PHE A 10 0.89 -1.90 9.28
C PHE A 10 1.59 -0.60 9.71
N ASP A 11 1.39 -0.18 10.97
CA ASP A 11 1.99 1.03 11.52
C ASP A 11 3.53 0.99 11.43
N ARG A 12 4.15 -0.16 11.72
CA ARG A 12 5.61 -0.34 11.56
C ARG A 12 6.08 -0.24 10.12
N VAL A 13 5.28 -0.70 9.16
CA VAL A 13 5.62 -0.57 7.74
C VAL A 13 5.56 0.90 7.34
N VAL A 14 4.49 1.62 7.72
CA VAL A 14 4.33 3.04 7.43
C VAL A 14 5.47 3.86 8.03
N ASP A 15 5.79 3.65 9.31
CA ASP A 15 6.89 4.32 10.01
C ASP A 15 8.25 4.07 9.33
N ARG A 16 8.54 2.82 8.96
CA ARG A 16 9.77 2.47 8.23
C ARG A 16 9.86 3.16 6.86
N TRP A 17 8.75 3.33 6.16
CA TRP A 17 8.71 4.04 4.88
C TRP A 17 8.96 5.54 5.08
N ALA A 18 8.32 6.14 6.08
CA ALA A 18 8.52 7.54 6.45
C ALA A 18 9.97 7.84 6.86
N GLN A 19 10.59 6.97 7.68
CA GLN A 19 12.00 7.09 8.07
C GLN A 19 12.97 7.04 6.89
N ARG A 20 12.56 6.41 5.78
CA ARG A 20 13.33 6.34 4.53
C ARG A 20 13.04 7.50 3.58
N GLY A 21 12.21 8.46 3.99
CA GLY A 21 11.83 9.61 3.17
C GLY A 21 10.83 9.29 2.06
N PHE A 22 10.25 8.08 2.06
CA PHE A 22 9.23 7.71 1.07
C PHE A 22 7.83 8.01 1.57
N GLN A 23 7.00 8.57 0.70
CA GLN A 23 5.57 8.67 0.95
C GLN A 23 4.93 7.28 0.84
N PHE A 24 4.27 6.85 1.91
CA PHE A 24 3.48 5.62 1.89
C PHE A 24 2.21 5.81 1.05
N GLU A 25 1.76 4.75 0.38
CA GLU A 25 0.54 4.77 -0.44
C GLU A 25 -0.67 5.26 0.37
N SER A 26 -1.32 6.33 -0.11
CA SER A 26 -2.43 7.00 0.57
C SER A 26 -3.77 6.85 -0.15
N SER A 27 -3.83 6.05 -1.23
CA SER A 27 -5.05 5.76 -1.96
C SER A 27 -6.16 5.22 -1.04
N PRO A 28 -7.39 5.76 -1.12
CA PRO A 28 -8.51 5.28 -0.32
C PRO A 28 -8.86 3.82 -0.64
N ILE A 29 -8.65 3.37 -1.88
CA ILE A 29 -8.89 1.99 -2.32
C ILE A 29 -7.92 1.03 -1.63
N PHE A 30 -6.64 1.40 -1.59
CA PHE A 30 -5.64 0.58 -0.91
C PHE A 30 -5.88 0.59 0.61
N ARG A 31 -6.24 1.74 1.18
CA ARG A 31 -6.54 1.87 2.60
C ARG A 31 -7.70 0.97 3.04
N ALA A 32 -8.79 0.93 2.28
CA ALA A 32 -9.90 0.03 2.54
C ALA A 32 -9.47 -1.46 2.53
N SER A 33 -8.57 -1.84 1.61
CA SER A 33 -8.02 -3.20 1.58
C SER A 33 -7.16 -3.52 2.81
N VAL A 34 -6.41 -2.54 3.33
CA VAL A 34 -5.66 -2.70 4.58
C VAL A 34 -6.60 -2.88 5.77
N ASP A 35 -7.69 -2.11 5.84
CA ASP A 35 -8.68 -2.22 6.92
C ASP A 35 -9.36 -3.61 6.90
N ASP A 36 -9.76 -4.09 5.72
CA ASP A 36 -10.29 -5.46 5.55
C ASP A 36 -9.29 -6.53 6.02
N TRP A 37 -7.99 -6.33 5.77
CA TRP A 37 -6.97 -7.25 6.24
C TRP A 37 -6.81 -7.18 7.75
N ILE A 38 -6.77 -5.98 8.33
CA ILE A 38 -6.69 -5.76 9.79
C ILE A 38 -7.85 -6.48 10.48
N GLU A 39 -9.07 -6.24 10.04
CA GLU A 39 -10.29 -6.86 10.58
C GLU A 39 -10.37 -8.37 10.28
N GLY A 40 -9.52 -8.87 9.37
CA GLY A 40 -9.41 -10.29 9.05
C GLY A 40 -10.43 -10.80 8.06
N ARG A 41 -11.12 -9.90 7.36
CA ARG A 41 -12.00 -10.21 6.24
C ARG A 41 -11.21 -10.77 5.06
N ILE A 42 -9.95 -10.34 4.90
CA ILE A 42 -9.06 -10.84 3.86
C ILE A 42 -7.72 -11.33 4.41
N SER A 43 -7.06 -12.20 3.63
CA SER A 43 -5.71 -12.68 3.93
C SER A 43 -4.65 -11.64 3.54
N ILE A 44 -3.42 -11.81 4.04
CA ILE A 44 -2.29 -10.98 3.61
C ILE A 44 -1.93 -11.22 2.13
N GLN A 45 -2.21 -12.42 1.60
CA GLN A 45 -1.98 -12.73 0.18
C GLN A 45 -2.98 -11.97 -0.69
N GLU A 46 -4.24 -11.94 -0.28
CA GLU A 46 -5.30 -11.16 -0.93
C GLU A 46 -4.98 -9.66 -0.90
N LEU A 47 -4.51 -9.10 0.23
CA LEU A 47 -4.06 -7.70 0.29
C LEU A 47 -2.95 -7.40 -0.72
N LYS A 48 -1.96 -8.29 -0.86
CA LYS A 48 -0.86 -8.13 -1.84
C LYS A 48 -1.37 -8.21 -3.27
N GLN A 49 -2.33 -9.08 -3.55
CA GLN A 49 -2.96 -9.20 -4.87
C GLN A 49 -3.70 -7.91 -5.23
N ARG A 50 -4.61 -7.44 -4.35
CA ARG A 50 -5.35 -6.18 -4.54
C ARG A 50 -4.42 -4.98 -4.73
N TYR A 51 -3.33 -4.90 -3.98
CA TYR A 51 -2.32 -3.85 -4.18
C TYR A 51 -1.63 -3.94 -5.55
N SER A 52 -1.29 -5.16 -5.99
CA SER A 52 -0.67 -5.37 -7.30
C SER A 52 -1.61 -5.00 -8.45
N GLU A 53 -2.88 -5.34 -8.33
CA GLU A 53 -3.92 -4.95 -9.30
C GLU A 53 -4.12 -3.43 -9.32
N PHE A 54 -4.24 -2.80 -8.16
CA PHE A 54 -4.32 -1.35 -8.03
C PHE A 54 -3.14 -0.65 -8.72
N ARG A 55 -1.90 -1.12 -8.48
CA ARG A 55 -0.71 -0.58 -9.15
C ARG A 55 -0.76 -0.76 -10.66
N ARG A 56 -1.20 -1.92 -11.15
CA ARG A 56 -1.38 -2.15 -12.60
C ARG A 56 -2.40 -1.17 -13.18
N THR A 57 -3.55 -0.97 -12.54
CA THR A 57 -4.57 -0.02 -12.99
C THR A 57 -4.07 1.42 -12.99
N GLN A 58 -3.30 1.84 -11.99
CA GLN A 58 -2.67 3.16 -11.97
C GLN A 58 -1.62 3.30 -13.07
N SER A 59 -0.77 2.31 -13.29
CA SER A 59 0.20 2.30 -14.39
C SER A 59 -0.47 2.36 -15.76
N HIS A 60 -1.62 1.69 -15.95
CA HIS A 60 -2.40 1.77 -17.18
C HIS A 60 -3.05 3.15 -17.39
N ARG A 61 -3.46 3.85 -16.32
CA ARG A 61 -3.93 5.24 -16.37
C ARG A 61 -2.79 6.26 -16.53
N GLY A 62 -1.57 5.88 -16.21
CA GLY A 62 -0.33 6.67 -16.33
C GLY A 62 0.39 6.50 -17.67
N SER A 63 -0.32 6.15 -18.75
CA SER A 63 0.19 6.30 -20.13
C SER A 63 0.24 7.79 -20.50
N GLY A 64 1.10 8.53 -19.79
CA GLY A 64 1.20 9.98 -19.78
C GLY A 64 2.37 10.43 -18.91
N LEU A 65 3.58 10.02 -19.33
CA LEU A 65 4.91 10.53 -18.94
C LEU A 65 5.46 10.23 -17.53
N PRO A 66 6.80 10.06 -17.42
CA PRO A 66 7.48 9.61 -16.22
C PRO A 66 7.67 10.76 -15.23
N VAL A 67 7.22 10.59 -13.98
CA VAL A 67 7.80 11.30 -12.84
C VAL A 67 9.04 10.56 -12.39
N ALA A 68 10.12 10.74 -13.15
CA ALA A 68 11.48 10.46 -12.71
C ALA A 68 12.21 11.79 -12.56
N GLY A 69 11.90 12.50 -11.48
CA GLY A 69 12.82 13.49 -10.92
C GLY A 69 13.95 12.75 -10.23
N THR A 70 14.96 12.34 -11.00
CA THR A 70 16.29 12.00 -10.51
C THR A 70 17.29 12.36 -11.61
N GLU A 71 17.62 13.64 -11.73
CA GLU A 71 18.86 14.07 -12.38
C GLU A 71 19.95 14.08 -11.29
N PHE A 72 21.04 13.35 -11.54
CA PHE A 72 22.34 13.54 -10.90
C PHE A 72 23.22 14.37 -11.83
#